data_AF-A0A162TIA6-F1
#
_entry.id   AF-A0A162TIA6-F1
#
_cell.length_a   1.000
_cell.length_b   1.000
_cell.length_c   1.000
_cell.angle_alpha   90.00
_cell.angle_beta   90.00
_cell.angle_gamma   90.00
#
_symmetry.space_group_name_H-M   'P 1'
#
loop_
_entity.id
_entity.type
_entity.pdbx_description
1 polymer ?
#
loop_
_entity_poly.entity_id
_entity_poly.type
_entity_poly.pdbx_seq_one_letter_code
_entity_poly.pdbx_strand_id
1 'polypeptide(L)'
;MIYNEKNEYKYYHGHDHNHDGCEHSHEHSGHNHVHRGHSHAHEVSADCDCKSDLSKDEETLRILLDHWVEHNESHEDGFKEWVKKAISMGKLETAEFIQKAVEFMQEADKMLMEAKENM
;
A
#
# COMPACT_ATOMS: atom_id res chain seq x y z
N MET A 1 34.69 32.76 -12.13
CA MET A 1 34.01 32.93 -10.82
C MET A 1 34.20 31.65 -10.04
N ILE A 2 34.59 31.82 -8.79
CA ILE A 2 35.25 30.84 -7.93
C ILE A 2 34.25 29.78 -7.45
N TYR A 3 34.71 28.53 -7.41
CA TYR A 3 34.02 27.40 -6.78
C TYR A 3 33.96 27.56 -5.25
N ASN A 4 32.84 27.06 -4.71
CA ASN A 4 32.67 26.25 -3.48
C ASN A 4 31.72 26.89 -2.45
N GLU A 5 30.66 26.17 -2.09
CA GLU A 5 30.43 25.68 -0.71
C GLU A 5 29.08 24.94 -0.59
N LYS A 6 29.17 23.60 -0.48
CA LYS A 6 28.41 22.73 0.41
C LYS A 6 26.88 22.83 0.40
N ASN A 7 26.24 21.86 -0.27
CA ASN A 7 25.12 21.17 0.38
C ASN A 7 25.11 19.69 -0.01
N GLU A 8 25.87 18.95 0.78
CA GLU A 8 25.88 17.50 0.82
C GLU A 8 24.76 17.05 1.76
N TYR A 9 23.64 16.57 1.21
CA TYR A 9 22.70 15.74 1.97
C TYR A 9 22.35 14.52 1.12
N LYS A 10 23.26 13.55 1.13
CA LYS A 10 22.94 12.16 0.85
C LYS A 10 22.21 11.61 2.07
N TYR A 11 20.97 11.17 1.92
CA TYR A 11 20.47 10.05 2.74
C TYR A 11 19.55 9.19 1.89
N TYR A 12 20.15 8.10 1.40
CA TYR A 12 19.43 6.92 0.98
C TYR A 12 18.77 6.33 2.24
N HIS A 13 17.45 6.18 2.23
CA HIS A 13 16.75 5.32 3.19
C HIS A 13 16.21 4.13 2.42
N GLY A 14 17.11 3.18 2.15
CA GLY A 14 16.73 1.78 1.98
C GLY A 14 16.69 1.16 3.37
N HIS A 15 15.52 0.73 3.80
CA HIS A 15 15.41 -0.19 4.91
C HIS A 15 14.64 -1.41 4.42
N ASP A 16 15.42 -2.37 3.96
CA ASP A 16 15.03 -3.78 3.90
C ASP A 16 15.13 -4.30 5.34
N HIS A 17 13.99 -4.68 5.92
CA HIS A 17 13.93 -5.26 7.26
C HIS A 17 13.21 -6.60 7.17
N ASN A 18 14.00 -7.64 6.88
CA ASN A 18 13.65 -9.00 7.25
C ASN A 18 13.77 -9.13 8.77
N HIS A 19 12.66 -9.04 9.49
CA HIS A 19 12.67 -9.14 10.95
C HIS A 19 12.15 -10.51 11.40
N ASP A 20 13.09 -11.44 11.56
CA ASP A 20 12.99 -12.46 12.60
C ASP A 20 13.21 -11.75 13.94
N GLY A 21 12.33 -11.95 14.91
CA GLY A 21 12.07 -11.01 16.01
C GLY A 21 13.26 -10.61 16.90
N CYS A 22 13.23 -9.36 17.39
CA CYS A 22 13.76 -8.92 18.69
C CYS A 22 13.39 -7.45 18.95
N GLU A 23 12.73 -7.17 20.08
CA GLU A 23 12.24 -5.86 20.52
C GLU A 23 13.36 -4.93 20.98
N HIS A 24 13.38 -3.67 20.52
CA HIS A 24 14.20 -2.60 21.09
C HIS A 24 13.44 -1.28 21.20
N SER A 25 13.60 -0.58 22.33
CA SER A 25 12.93 0.68 22.68
C SER A 25 13.83 1.90 22.45
N HIS A 26 13.25 3.01 21.95
CA HIS A 26 13.89 4.32 21.90
C HIS A 26 12.97 5.40 22.49
N GLU A 27 13.50 6.24 23.38
CA GLU A 27 12.82 7.41 23.96
C GLU A 27 12.90 8.62 23.01
N HIS A 28 11.74 9.18 22.66
CA HIS A 28 11.65 10.54 22.12
C HIS A 28 10.68 11.38 22.95
N SER A 29 11.18 12.56 23.34
CA SER A 29 10.56 13.51 24.24
C SER A 29 9.38 14.25 23.59
N GLY A 30 8.20 14.08 24.17
CA GLY A 30 7.16 15.11 24.22
C GLY A 30 6.27 15.24 22.98
N HIS A 31 5.33 14.30 22.80
CA HIS A 31 3.89 14.57 22.64
C HIS A 31 3.09 13.26 22.71
N ASN A 32 2.05 13.23 23.54
CA ASN A 32 1.24 12.04 23.80
C ASN A 32 0.18 11.89 22.71
N HIS A 33 0.47 11.10 21.67
CA HIS A 33 -0.57 10.56 20.81
C HIS A 33 -1.05 9.24 21.40
N VAL A 34 -2.30 9.22 21.88
CA VAL A 34 -3.01 7.95 22.12
C VAL A 34 -3.30 7.35 20.75
N HIS A 35 -2.31 6.66 20.18
CA HIS A 35 -2.62 5.59 19.25
C HIS A 35 -3.28 4.52 20.10
N ARG A 36 -4.61 4.55 20.16
CA ARG A 36 -5.36 3.31 20.37
C ARG A 36 -5.14 2.49 19.11
N GLY A 37 -3.96 1.88 19.04
CA GLY A 37 -3.69 0.77 18.17
C GLY A 37 -4.80 -0.21 18.46
N HIS A 38 -5.77 -0.28 17.55
CA HIS A 38 -6.69 -1.37 17.54
C HIS A 38 -5.93 -2.56 16.96
N SER A 39 -5.10 -3.18 17.80
CA SER A 39 -4.81 -4.58 17.67
C SER A 39 -6.12 -5.31 17.92
N HIS A 40 -6.72 -5.84 16.86
CA HIS A 40 -7.76 -6.84 17.00
C HIS A 40 -7.08 -8.17 17.30
N ALA A 41 -6.67 -8.35 18.56
CA ALA A 41 -6.51 -9.67 19.12
C ALA A 41 -7.92 -10.24 19.29
N HIS A 42 -8.32 -11.11 18.35
CA HIS A 42 -9.55 -11.87 18.51
C HIS A 42 -9.24 -13.04 19.43
N GLU A 43 -9.49 -12.87 20.73
CA GLU A 43 -9.56 -13.98 21.67
C GLU A 43 -10.77 -14.83 21.29
N VAL A 44 -10.57 -15.86 20.45
CA VAL A 44 -11.52 -16.96 20.32
C VAL A 44 -11.33 -17.88 21.53
N SER A 45 -12.16 -17.67 22.55
CA SER A 45 -12.39 -18.68 23.57
C SER A 45 -12.85 -19.96 22.88
N ALA A 46 -12.08 -21.03 23.10
CA ALA A 46 -12.37 -22.35 22.56
C ALA A 46 -13.74 -22.84 23.03
N ASP A 47 -14.71 -22.86 22.12
CA ASP A 47 -15.74 -23.88 22.09
C ASP A 47 -15.83 -24.41 20.65
N CYS A 48 -15.66 -25.71 20.55
CA CYS A 48 -15.42 -26.49 19.35
C CYS A 48 -16.59 -26.47 18.35
N ASP A 49 -16.33 -26.03 17.13
CA ASP A 49 -17.04 -26.52 15.94
C ASP A 49 -16.03 -26.61 14.78
N CYS A 50 -15.77 -27.82 14.30
CA CYS A 50 -14.79 -28.11 13.25
C CYS A 50 -15.33 -27.76 11.86
N LYS A 51 -15.71 -26.51 11.63
CA LYS A 51 -15.93 -26.00 10.28
C LYS A 51 -14.62 -25.46 9.75
N SER A 52 -14.01 -26.29 8.92
CA SER A 52 -12.78 -26.09 8.13
C SER A 52 -12.32 -24.63 7.99
N ASP A 53 -11.05 -24.36 8.34
CA ASP A 53 -10.36 -23.06 8.16
C ASP A 53 -10.55 -22.44 6.76
N LEU A 54 -10.87 -23.25 5.75
CA LEU A 54 -11.29 -22.83 4.41
C LEU A 54 -12.35 -21.69 4.41
N SER A 55 -13.30 -21.67 5.35
CA SER A 55 -14.36 -20.65 5.37
C SER A 55 -13.88 -19.27 5.81
N LYS A 56 -12.89 -19.18 6.71
CA LYS A 56 -12.39 -17.90 7.23
C LYS A 56 -11.45 -17.22 6.24
N ASP A 57 -10.62 -18.03 5.58
CA ASP A 57 -9.74 -17.54 4.53
C ASP A 57 -10.55 -17.07 3.30
N GLU A 58 -11.63 -17.78 2.96
CA GLU A 58 -12.55 -17.37 1.88
C GLU A 58 -13.27 -16.04 2.20
N GLU A 59 -13.79 -15.88 3.42
CA GLU A 59 -14.39 -14.61 3.85
C GLU A 59 -13.38 -13.46 3.85
N THR A 60 -12.17 -13.72 4.33
CA THR A 60 -11.08 -12.72 4.34
C THR A 60 -10.69 -12.34 2.93
N LEU A 61 -10.55 -13.31 2.03
CA LEU A 61 -10.19 -13.06 0.64
C LEU A 61 -11.27 -12.25 -0.09
N ARG A 62 -12.56 -12.50 0.15
CA ARG A 62 -13.64 -11.66 -0.42
C ARG A 62 -13.51 -10.19 -0.03
N ILE A 63 -13.18 -9.91 1.23
CA ILE A 63 -12.97 -8.54 1.73
C ILE A 63 -11.72 -7.92 1.09
N LEU A 64 -10.64 -8.69 0.96
CA LEU A 64 -9.39 -8.21 0.35
C LEU A 64 -9.57 -7.85 -1.12
N LEU A 65 -10.33 -8.64 -1.88
CA LEU A 65 -10.59 -8.36 -3.30
C LEU A 65 -11.30 -7.01 -3.50
N ASP A 66 -12.32 -6.71 -2.69
CA ASP A 66 -12.99 -5.41 -2.72
C ASP A 66 -12.05 -4.26 -2.34
N HIS A 67 -11.26 -4.46 -1.28
CA HIS A 67 -10.32 -3.45 -0.81
C HIS A 67 -9.24 -3.13 -1.85
N TRP A 68 -8.71 -4.13 -2.55
CA TRP A 68 -7.70 -3.92 -3.57
C TRP A 68 -8.24 -3.15 -4.77
N VAL A 69 -9.47 -3.41 -5.21
CA VAL A 69 -10.12 -2.63 -6.28
C VAL A 69 -10.29 -1.17 -5.86
N GLU A 70 -10.84 -0.91 -4.67
CA GLU A 70 -11.00 0.47 -4.16
C GLU A 70 -9.64 1.19 -4.04
N HIS A 71 -8.60 0.48 -3.60
CA HIS A 71 -7.26 1.03 -3.47
C HIS A 71 -6.63 1.36 -4.83
N ASN A 72 -6.82 0.50 -5.83
CA ASN A 72 -6.37 0.71 -7.18
C ASN A 72 -7.08 1.92 -7.81
N GLU A 73 -8.40 2.03 -7.69
CA GLU A 73 -9.15 3.22 -8.15
C GLU A 73 -8.59 4.52 -7.55
N SER A 74 -8.26 4.53 -6.25
CA SER A 74 -7.62 5.68 -5.61
C SER A 74 -6.23 5.98 -6.17
N HIS A 75 -5.45 4.97 -6.55
CA HIS A 75 -4.14 5.15 -7.19
C HIS A 75 -4.28 5.67 -8.62
N GLU A 76 -5.26 5.18 -9.38
CA GLU A 76 -5.55 5.65 -10.73
C GLU A 76 -5.82 7.15 -10.77
N ASP A 77 -6.63 7.65 -9.85
CA ASP A 77 -6.94 9.08 -9.78
C ASP A 77 -5.68 9.91 -9.55
N GLY A 78 -4.82 9.48 -8.63
CA GLY A 78 -3.50 10.08 -8.42
C GLY A 78 -2.63 10.03 -9.68
N PHE A 79 -2.60 8.91 -10.39
CA PHE A 79 -1.83 8.76 -11.62
C PHE A 79 -2.36 9.65 -12.73
N LYS A 80 -3.68 9.74 -12.92
CA LYS A 80 -4.33 10.63 -13.90
C LYS A 80 -3.98 12.10 -13.65
N GLU A 81 -3.87 12.53 -12.38
CA GLU A 81 -3.34 13.86 -12.06
C GLU A 81 -1.88 14.05 -12.48
N TRP A 82 -1.05 13.03 -12.25
CA TRP A 82 0.36 13.07 -12.62
C TRP A 82 0.59 12.99 -14.14
N VAL A 83 -0.29 12.34 -14.90
CA VAL A 83 -0.31 12.42 -16.37
C VAL A 83 -0.47 13.88 -16.80
N LYS A 84 -1.46 14.60 -16.26
CA LYS A 84 -1.69 16.02 -16.56
C LYS A 84 -0.47 16.88 -16.20
N LYS A 85 0.11 16.66 -15.01
CA LYS A 85 1.33 17.35 -14.56
C LYS A 85 2.51 17.06 -15.49
N ALA A 86 2.74 15.80 -15.86
CA ALA A 86 3.82 15.39 -16.76
C ALA A 86 3.70 16.04 -18.15
N ILE A 87 2.49 16.11 -18.71
CA ILE A 87 2.23 16.83 -19.96
C ILE A 87 2.59 18.32 -19.81
N SER A 88 2.16 18.96 -18.71
CA SER A 88 2.47 20.39 -18.46
C SER A 88 3.98 20.66 -18.32
N MET A 89 4.75 19.66 -17.89
CA MET A 89 6.21 19.71 -17.81
C MET A 89 6.93 19.35 -19.13
N GLY A 90 6.19 19.06 -20.20
CA GLY A 90 6.74 18.61 -21.49
C GLY A 90 7.32 17.19 -21.44
N LYS A 91 7.00 16.40 -20.41
CA LYS A 91 7.47 15.01 -20.22
C LYS A 91 6.48 14.03 -20.84
N LEU A 92 6.33 14.09 -22.17
CA LEU A 92 5.29 13.34 -22.89
C LEU A 92 5.46 11.83 -22.76
N GLU A 93 6.67 11.30 -22.90
CA GLU A 93 6.94 9.86 -22.75
C GLU A 93 6.65 9.37 -21.32
N THR A 94 7.02 10.17 -20.31
CA THR A 94 6.66 9.88 -18.91
C THR A 94 5.14 9.85 -18.72
N ALA A 95 4.43 10.83 -19.29
CA ALA A 95 2.97 10.86 -19.22
C ALA A 95 2.34 9.63 -19.89
N GLU A 96 2.88 9.17 -21.02
CA GLU A 96 2.44 7.97 -21.71
C GLU A 96 2.62 6.71 -20.85
N PHE A 97 3.76 6.55 -20.20
CA PHE A 97 3.99 5.39 -19.33
C PHE A 97 3.13 5.42 -18.06
N ILE A 98 2.88 6.59 -17.47
CA ILE A 98 1.95 6.71 -16.34
C ILE A 98 0.52 6.38 -16.80
N GLN A 99 0.12 6.81 -18.00
CA GLN A 99 -1.19 6.47 -18.57
C GLN A 99 -1.35 4.97 -18.79
N LYS A 100 -0.31 4.29 -19.31
CA LYS A 100 -0.30 2.82 -19.41
C LYS A 100 -0.40 2.13 -18.05
N ALA A 101 0.21 2.69 -17.02
CA ALA A 101 0.08 2.15 -15.67
C ALA A 101 -1.38 2.22 -15.16
N VAL A 102 -2.11 3.30 -15.49
CA VAL A 102 -3.56 3.40 -15.21
C VAL A 102 -4.32 2.31 -15.97
N GLU A 103 -4.04 2.10 -17.25
CA GLU A 103 -4.71 1.05 -18.06
C GLU A 103 -4.47 -0.35 -17.49
N PHE A 104 -3.26 -0.66 -17.04
CA PHE A 104 -2.97 -1.96 -16.41
C PHE A 104 -3.63 -2.13 -15.05
N MET A 105 -3.80 -1.04 -14.30
CA MET A 105 -4.53 -1.04 -13.04
C MET A 105 -6.01 -1.36 -13.26
N GLN A 106 -6.62 -0.77 -14.29
CA GLN A 106 -8.01 -1.07 -14.68
C GLN A 106 -8.20 -2.53 -15.09
N GLU A 107 -7.25 -3.12 -15.82
CA GLU A 107 -7.31 -4.54 -16.15
C GLU A 107 -7.11 -5.42 -14.90
N ALA A 108 -6.25 -5.00 -13.97
CA ALA A 108 -6.10 -5.70 -12.69
C ALA A 108 -7.42 -5.68 -11.90
N ASP A 109 -8.10 -4.54 -11.80
CA ASP A 109 -9.38 -4.42 -11.10
C ASP A 109 -10.46 -5.31 -11.71
N LYS A 110 -10.52 -5.37 -13.04
CA LYS A 110 -11.40 -6.29 -13.74
C LYS A 110 -11.12 -7.75 -13.37
N MET A 111 -9.85 -8.16 -13.35
CA MET A 111 -9.48 -9.54 -12.97
C MET A 111 -9.76 -9.81 -11.49
N LEU A 112 -9.62 -8.83 -10.60
CA LEU A 112 -9.96 -8.96 -9.18
C LEU A 112 -11.46 -9.11 -8.95
N MET A 113 -12.29 -8.37 -9.71
CA MET A 113 -13.74 -8.54 -9.71
C MET A 113 -14.13 -9.93 -10.24
N GLU A 114 -13.54 -10.38 -11.36
CA GLU A 114 -13.77 -11.73 -11.88
C GLU A 114 -13.34 -12.81 -10.86
N ALA A 115 -12.22 -12.61 -10.17
CA ALA A 115 -11.78 -13.52 -9.11
C ALA A 115 -12.83 -13.63 -8.00
N LYS A 116 -13.41 -12.50 -7.57
CA LYS A 116 -14.45 -12.45 -6.54
C LYS A 116 -15.74 -13.16 -6.98
N GLU A 117 -16.12 -13.04 -8.25
CA GLU A 117 -17.30 -13.72 -8.81
C GLU A 117 -17.13 -15.25 -8.90
N ASN A 118 -15.90 -15.75 -8.92
CA ASN A 118 -15.57 -17.17 -9.04
C ASN A 118 -15.14 -17.82 -7.72
N MET A 119 -15.39 -17.17 -6.58
CA MET A 119 -15.13 -17.68 -5.22
C MET A 119 -16.23 -18.60 -4.71
#